data_AF-A0A1F8R413-F1
#
_entry.id   AF-A0A1F8R413-F1
#
_cell.length_a   1.000
_cell.length_b   1.000
_cell.length_c   1.000
_cell.angle_alpha   90.00
_cell.angle_beta   90.00
_cell.angle_gamma   90.00
#
_symmetry.space_group_name_H-M   'P 1'
#
loop_
_entity.id
_entity.type
_entity.pdbx_description
1 polymer ?
#
loop_
_entity_poly.entity_id
_entity_poly.type
_entity_poly.pdbx_seq_one_letter_code
_entity_poly.pdbx_strand_id
1 'polypeptide(L)'
;MKTYSPKEKDIQREWFVVDGEGKTLGRLATEIAQVLRGKHKPIFAPHVDVGDYVIVVNANKVHVSGRKLKQKMYSRHSGYPGGLKRFNLEEMFKRTPTRVV
;
A
#
# COMPACT_ATOMS: atom_id res chain seq x y z
N MET A 1 4.61 28.73 -23.48
CA MET A 1 3.45 27.83 -23.19
C MET A 1 3.58 27.37 -21.74
N LYS A 2 2.49 27.34 -20.95
CA LYS A 2 2.52 26.85 -19.55
C LYS A 2 2.18 25.36 -19.51
N THR A 3 2.83 24.61 -18.63
CA THR A 3 2.51 23.21 -18.37
C THR A 3 1.09 23.09 -17.81
N TYR A 4 0.36 22.05 -18.22
CA TYR A 4 -0.98 21.79 -17.71
C TYR A 4 -0.94 21.51 -16.20
N SER A 5 -1.87 22.12 -15.47
CA SER A 5 -2.10 21.85 -14.05
C SER A 5 -3.56 21.39 -13.91
N PRO A 6 -3.81 20.18 -13.38
CA PRO A 6 -5.16 19.67 -13.20
C PRO A 6 -5.99 20.58 -12.32
N LYS A 7 -7.27 20.73 -12.66
CA LYS A 7 -8.28 21.37 -11.80
C LYS A 7 -9.12 20.27 -11.16
N GLU A 8 -9.63 20.50 -9.96
CA GLU A 8 -10.45 19.51 -9.22
C GLU A 8 -11.62 18.96 -10.05
N LYS A 9 -12.25 19.80 -10.87
CA LYS A 9 -13.37 19.42 -11.75
C LYS A 9 -12.98 18.44 -12.86
N ASP A 10 -11.71 18.43 -13.24
CA ASP A 10 -11.18 17.58 -14.31
C ASP A 10 -10.68 16.22 -13.75
N ILE A 11 -10.63 16.06 -12.42
CA ILE A 11 -10.15 14.84 -11.77
C ILE A 11 -11.28 13.81 -11.73
N GLN A 12 -11.15 12.78 -12.57
CA GLN A 12 -11.99 11.60 -12.50
C GLN A 12 -11.28 10.51 -11.71
N ARG A 13 -11.99 9.90 -10.75
CA ARG A 13 -11.49 8.80 -9.93
C ARG A 13 -12.32 7.54 -10.17
N GLU A 14 -11.63 6.45 -10.43
CA GLU A 14 -12.21 5.13 -10.63
C GLU A 14 -11.95 4.25 -9.40
N TRP A 15 -12.64 3.12 -9.35
CA TRP A 15 -12.48 2.11 -8.31
C TRP A 15 -11.86 0.86 -8.90
N PHE A 16 -10.74 0.43 -8.32
CA PHE A 16 -10.08 -0.83 -8.63
C PHE A 16 -10.29 -1.83 -7.50
N VAL A 17 -10.53 -3.08 -7.87
CA VAL A 17 -10.53 -4.21 -6.92
C VAL A 17 -9.35 -5.10 -7.26
N VAL A 18 -8.49 -5.34 -6.29
CA VAL A 18 -7.25 -6.10 -6.46
C VAL A 18 -7.26 -7.30 -5.51
N ASP A 19 -7.07 -8.49 -6.09
CA ASP A 19 -6.90 -9.72 -5.32
C ASP A 19 -5.44 -9.92 -4.90
N GLY A 20 -5.21 -9.97 -3.59
CA GLY A 20 -3.90 -10.20 -3.00
C GLY A 20 -3.44 -11.66 -3.00
N GLU A 21 -4.31 -12.62 -3.29
CA GLU A 21 -3.98 -14.05 -3.21
C GLU A 21 -2.80 -14.45 -4.10
N GLY A 22 -1.75 -15.01 -3.49
CA GLY A 22 -0.54 -15.46 -4.19
C GLY A 22 0.34 -14.34 -4.75
N LYS A 23 -0.06 -13.06 -4.63
CA LYS A 23 0.73 -11.92 -5.09
C LYS A 23 1.87 -11.61 -4.12
N THR A 24 3.05 -11.33 -4.66
CA THR A 24 4.20 -10.94 -3.83
C THR A 24 3.96 -9.56 -3.23
N LEU A 25 3.91 -9.48 -1.90
CA LEU A 25 3.54 -8.28 -1.13
C LEU A 25 4.16 -6.97 -1.66
N GLY A 26 5.48 -6.94 -1.84
CA GLY A 26 6.18 -5.72 -2.27
C GLY A 26 5.87 -5.29 -3.71
N ARG A 27 5.63 -6.24 -4.62
CA ARG A 27 5.27 -5.94 -6.01
C ARG A 27 3.86 -5.38 -6.08
N LEU A 28 2.93 -6.06 -5.40
CA LEU A 28 1.54 -5.63 -5.24
C LEU A 28 1.46 -4.20 -4.67
N ALA A 29 2.13 -3.95 -3.54
CA ALA A 29 2.10 -2.65 -2.89
C ALA A 29 2.68 -1.53 -3.77
N THR A 30 3.69 -1.82 -4.60
CA THR A 30 4.29 -0.83 -5.50
C THR A 30 3.32 -0.42 -6.60
N GLU A 31 2.64 -1.39 -7.23
CA GLU A 31 1.63 -1.12 -8.26
C GLU A 31 0.44 -0.34 -7.67
N ILE A 32 -0.06 -0.76 -6.50
CA ILE A 32 -1.14 -0.04 -5.80
C ILE A 32 -0.72 1.40 -5.49
N ALA A 33 0.50 1.63 -5.00
CA ALA A 33 0.99 2.98 -4.72
C ALA A 33 1.08 3.86 -5.99
N GLN A 34 1.35 3.29 -7.16
CA GLN A 34 1.33 4.04 -8.42
C GLN A 34 -0.09 4.45 -8.83
N VAL A 35 -1.08 3.57 -8.59
CA VAL A 35 -2.50 3.84 -8.84
C VAL A 35 -3.04 4.90 -7.87
N LEU A 36 -2.80 4.73 -6.57
CA LEU A 36 -3.19 5.68 -5.52
C LEU A 36 -2.58 7.06 -5.72
N ARG A 37 -1.38 7.15 -6.30
CA ARG A 37 -0.74 8.43 -6.61
C ARG A 37 -1.21 9.03 -7.95
N GLY A 38 -1.92 8.26 -8.77
CA GLY A 38 -2.35 8.67 -10.11
C GLY A 38 -1.22 8.75 -11.14
N LYS A 39 -0.06 8.12 -10.88
CA LYS A 39 1.11 8.14 -11.78
C LYS A 39 0.86 7.45 -13.12
N HIS A 40 -0.16 6.62 -13.21
CA HIS A 40 -0.59 5.96 -14.44
C HIS A 40 -1.45 6.87 -15.33
N LYS A 41 -1.91 8.03 -14.83
CA LYS A 41 -2.69 9.00 -15.60
C LYS A 41 -1.79 10.06 -16.23
N PRO A 42 -2.08 10.51 -17.47
CA PRO A 42 -1.32 11.57 -18.12
C PRO A 42 -1.50 12.94 -17.46
N ILE A 43 -2.57 13.13 -16.67
CA ILE A 43 -2.82 14.35 -15.89
C ILE A 43 -2.06 14.39 -14.55
N PHE A 44 -1.08 13.51 -14.35
CA PHE A 44 -0.33 13.44 -13.11
C PHE A 44 0.33 14.78 -12.77
N ALA A 45 0.00 15.32 -11.59
CA ALA A 45 0.61 16.50 -11.03
C ALA A 45 1.04 16.23 -9.58
N PRO A 46 2.31 16.45 -9.19
CA PRO A 46 2.80 16.08 -7.85
C PRO A 46 2.08 16.76 -6.68
N HIS A 47 1.50 17.95 -6.91
CA HIS A 47 0.82 18.75 -5.90
C HIS A 47 -0.68 18.47 -5.78
N VAL A 48 -1.25 17.61 -6.65
CA VAL A 48 -2.68 17.29 -6.68
C VAL A 48 -2.88 15.78 -6.62
N ASP A 49 -3.81 15.34 -5.78
CA ASP A 49 -4.21 13.93 -5.73
C ASP A 49 -5.19 13.59 -6.87
N VAL A 50 -4.62 13.06 -7.95
CA VAL A 50 -5.36 12.56 -9.13
C VAL A 50 -5.49 11.03 -9.15
N GLY A 51 -5.16 10.36 -8.04
CA GLY A 51 -5.19 8.91 -7.94
C GLY A 51 -6.59 8.30 -7.92
N ASP A 52 -6.62 6.99 -7.98
CA ASP A 52 -7.85 6.19 -7.95
C ASP A 52 -7.99 5.41 -6.65
N TYR A 53 -9.20 4.98 -6.37
CA TYR A 53 -9.48 4.16 -5.19
C TYR A 53 -9.12 2.71 -5.47
N VAL A 54 -8.50 2.06 -4.49
CA VAL A 54 -8.10 0.65 -4.59
C VAL A 54 -8.64 -0.11 -3.39
N ILE A 55 -9.41 -1.15 -3.65
CA ILE A 55 -9.88 -2.12 -2.67
C ILE A 55 -9.02 -3.37 -2.82
N VAL A 56 -8.34 -3.77 -1.75
CA VAL A 56 -7.57 -5.02 -1.73
C VAL A 56 -8.34 -6.10 -0.99
N VAL A 57 -8.61 -7.21 -1.66
CA VAL A 57 -9.22 -8.41 -1.08
C VAL A 57 -8.17 -9.50 -0.83
N ASN A 58 -8.46 -10.45 0.05
CA ASN A 58 -7.55 -11.56 0.41
C ASN A 58 -6.15 -11.12 0.88
N ALA A 59 -6.06 -10.00 1.58
CA ALA A 59 -4.79 -9.46 2.11
C ALA A 59 -4.03 -10.44 3.04
N ASN A 60 -4.73 -11.38 3.67
CA ASN A 60 -4.15 -12.45 4.49
C ASN A 60 -3.44 -13.55 3.67
N LYS A 61 -3.65 -13.61 2.35
CA LYS A 61 -3.08 -14.64 1.46
C LYS A 61 -1.97 -14.12 0.55
N VAL A 62 -1.44 -12.93 0.82
CA VAL A 62 -0.31 -12.38 0.06
C VAL A 62 0.96 -13.20 0.30
N HIS A 63 1.74 -13.36 -0.75
CA HIS A 63 2.96 -14.15 -0.73
C HIS A 63 4.18 -13.31 -0.31
N VAL A 64 5.08 -13.94 0.45
CA VAL A 64 6.41 -13.41 0.75
C VAL A 64 7.47 -14.48 0.48
N SER A 65 8.57 -14.07 -0.15
CA SER A 65 9.63 -14.99 -0.54
C SER A 65 10.59 -15.33 0.59
N GLY A 66 11.15 -16.55 0.54
CA GLY A 66 12.22 -17.00 1.43
C GLY A 66 11.82 -17.07 2.91
N ARG A 67 12.76 -16.74 3.80
CA ARG A 67 12.57 -16.80 5.26
C ARG A 67 11.91 -15.55 5.86
N LYS A 68 11.42 -14.63 5.01
CA LYS A 68 10.87 -13.33 5.42
C LYS A 68 9.66 -13.47 6.35
N LEU A 69 8.86 -14.53 6.21
CA LEU A 69 7.73 -14.80 7.10
C LEU A 69 8.13 -14.79 8.59
N LYS A 70 9.28 -15.40 8.90
CA LYS A 70 9.78 -15.53 10.28
C LYS A 70 10.78 -14.44 10.66
N GLN A 71 11.53 -13.91 9.69
CA GLN A 71 12.63 -12.98 9.96
C GLN A 71 12.26 -11.50 9.83
N LYS A 72 11.22 -11.15 9.08
CA LYS A 72 10.81 -9.75 8.92
C LYS A 72 10.14 -9.27 10.21
N MET A 73 10.75 -8.31 10.88
CA MET A 73 10.25 -7.72 12.12
C MET A 73 9.57 -6.37 11.85
N TYR A 74 8.34 -6.24 12.31
CA TYR A 74 7.61 -4.98 12.44
C TYR A 74 7.89 -4.41 13.82
N SER A 75 8.45 -3.20 13.88
CA SER A 75 8.74 -2.50 15.13
C SER A 75 7.89 -1.24 15.24
N ARG A 76 7.31 -1.00 16.41
CA ARG A 76 6.60 0.26 16.73
C ARG A 76 6.93 0.67 18.15
N HIS A 77 7.23 1.95 18.34
CA HIS A 77 7.45 2.54 19.65
C HIS A 77 6.20 3.31 20.10
N SER A 78 5.85 3.26 21.39
CA SER A 78 4.71 4.00 21.94
C SER A 78 5.02 5.46 22.30
N GLY A 79 6.30 5.81 22.43
CA GLY A 79 6.77 7.13 22.89
C GLY A 79 7.19 7.16 24.36
N TYR A 80 6.81 6.16 25.17
CA TYR A 80 7.20 6.05 26.58
C TYR A 80 8.49 5.23 26.76
N PRO A 81 9.27 5.44 27.83
CA PRO A 81 10.43 4.60 28.16
C PRO A 81 10.06 3.11 28.17
N GLY A 82 10.85 2.28 27.47
CA GLY A 82 10.58 0.85 27.32
C GLY A 82 9.42 0.50 26.35
N GLY A 83 8.89 1.47 25.61
CA GLY A 83 7.71 1.32 24.76
C GLY A 83 7.88 0.58 23.43
N LEU A 84 9.00 -0.10 23.21
CA LEU A 84 9.29 -0.79 21.95
C LEU A 84 8.52 -2.11 21.86
N LYS A 85 7.67 -2.25 20.85
CA LYS A 85 6.99 -3.51 20.51
C LYS A 85 7.50 -4.02 19.17
N ARG A 86 7.79 -5.32 19.10
CA ARG A 86 8.23 -6.01 17.89
C ARG A 86 7.34 -7.22 17.63
N PHE A 87 6.97 -7.42 16.37
CA PHE A 87 6.21 -8.59 15.91
C PHE A 87 6.85 -9.10 14.63
N ASN A 88 6.96 -10.40 14.46
CA ASN A 88 7.38 -10.94 13.15
C ASN A 88 6.20 -10.89 12.16
N LEU A 89 6.50 -11.06 10.87
CA LEU A 89 5.48 -10.99 9.82
C LEU A 89 4.39 -12.08 9.98
N GLU A 90 4.76 -13.28 10.42
CA GLU A 90 3.81 -14.36 10.70
C GLU A 90 2.77 -13.97 11.78
N GLU A 91 3.23 -13.38 12.88
CA GLU A 91 2.39 -12.87 13.97
C GLU A 91 1.47 -11.74 13.47
N MET A 92 1.98 -10.87 12.60
CA MET A 92 1.19 -9.79 12.00
C MET A 92 0.06 -10.33 11.14
N PHE A 93 0.29 -11.39 10.35
CA PHE A 93 -0.79 -12.05 9.59
C PHE A 93 -1.87 -12.65 10.48
N LYS A 94 -1.48 -13.29 11.59
CA LYS A 94 -2.44 -13.88 12.54
C LYS A 94 -3.26 -12.81 13.27
N ARG A 95 -2.64 -11.67 13.60
CA ARG A 95 -3.26 -10.63 14.43
C ARG A 95 -4.07 -9.61 13.62
N THR A 96 -3.48 -9.06 12.56
CA THR A 96 -4.08 -7.98 11.77
C THR A 96 -3.51 -8.01 10.35
N PRO A 97 -4.01 -8.90 9.47
CA PRO A 97 -3.46 -9.09 8.12
C PRO A 97 -3.53 -7.82 7.27
N THR A 98 -4.53 -6.96 7.51
CA THR A 98 -4.70 -5.67 6.79
C THR A 98 -3.59 -4.65 7.06
N ARG A 99 -2.78 -4.81 8.10
CA ARG A 99 -1.61 -3.92 8.35
C ARG A 99 -0.36 -4.33 7.59
N VAL A 100 -0.38 -5.52 6.98
CA VAL A 100 0.77 -6.05 6.24
C VAL A 100 0.83 -5.47 4.83
N VAL A 101 -0.34 -5.26 4.22
CA VAL A 101 -0.57 -4.70 2.87
C VAL A 101 -0.74 -3.19 2.97
#